data_AF-A0A1G3UVJ9-F1
#
_entry.id   AF-A0A1G3UVJ9-F1
#
_cell.length_a   1.000
_cell.length_b   1.000
_cell.length_c   1.000
_cell.angle_alpha   90.00
_cell.angle_beta   90.00
_cell.angle_gamma   90.00
#
_symmetry.space_group_name_H-M   'P 1'
#
loop_
_entity.id
_entity.type
_entity.pdbx_description
1 polymer ?
#
loop_
_entity_poly.entity_id
_entity_poly.type
_entity_poly.pdbx_seq_one_letter_code
_entity_poly.pdbx_strand_id
1 'polypeptide(L)'
;KKIMLIKKEVLVQEGDKYVKLSPSPDLKYAFTIKFPHPVIQKQEYVLNFTKQNYKEEIARARTFGFLHEVQYLRSKGLALGGSLENAVVLDEKKVLNPEGLRYSDEFVRHKILDAIGDMALIGMNFVGNYEAMAGSHDLNHKLTLELLKDAQNYEVVELVDEKTKELEKAYA
;
A
#
# COMPACT_ATOMS: atom_id res chain seq x y z
N LYS A 1 4.06 -7.49 23.65
CA LYS A 1 4.24 -6.89 22.31
C LYS A 1 3.56 -5.52 22.32
N LYS A 2 4.07 -4.51 21.60
CA LYS A 2 3.53 -3.14 21.59
C LYS A 2 2.77 -2.88 20.28
N ILE A 3 1.74 -2.03 20.33
CA ILE A 3 0.98 -1.60 19.16
C ILE A 3 0.75 -0.08 19.22
N MET A 4 0.75 0.57 18.06
CA MET A 4 0.48 1.99 17.92
C MET A 4 -1.00 2.24 17.61
N LEU A 5 -1.69 3.02 18.41
CA LEU A 5 -3.06 3.45 18.13
C LEU A 5 -3.00 4.84 17.51
N ILE A 6 -3.58 5.03 16.33
CA ILE A 6 -3.70 6.36 15.72
C ILE A 6 -4.76 7.16 16.49
N LYS A 7 -4.39 8.36 16.96
CA LYS A 7 -5.24 9.23 17.82
C LYS A 7 -5.77 10.45 17.10
N LYS A 8 -5.07 10.92 16.06
CA LYS A 8 -5.50 12.03 15.21
C LYS A 8 -5.36 11.68 13.74
N GLU A 9 -6.13 12.40 12.92
CA GLU A 9 -5.93 12.35 11.48
C GLU A 9 -4.59 13.02 11.12
N VAL A 10 -3.80 12.34 10.29
CA VAL A 10 -2.54 12.83 9.75
C VAL A 10 -2.62 12.72 8.23
N LEU A 11 -2.49 13.84 7.54
CA LEU A 11 -2.63 13.96 6.09
C LEU A 11 -1.36 14.55 5.49
N VAL A 12 -0.85 13.90 4.44
CA VAL A 12 0.18 14.47 3.58
C VAL A 12 -0.37 14.53 2.17
N GLN A 13 -0.33 15.72 1.57
CA GLN A 13 -0.92 16.01 0.26
C GLN A 13 0.06 16.78 -0.63
N GLU A 14 0.15 16.37 -1.89
CA GLU A 14 0.91 17.03 -2.94
C GLU A 14 0.06 17.14 -4.21
N GLY A 15 -0.47 18.34 -4.46
CA GLY A 15 -1.45 18.56 -5.52
C GLY A 15 -2.69 17.70 -5.30
N ASP A 16 -3.03 16.87 -6.28
CA ASP A 16 -4.19 15.96 -6.24
C ASP A 16 -3.90 14.61 -5.54
N LYS A 17 -2.64 14.36 -5.16
CA LYS A 17 -2.22 13.11 -4.51
C LYS A 17 -2.21 13.29 -3.01
N TYR A 18 -2.68 12.30 -2.28
CA TYR A 18 -2.58 12.31 -0.83
C TYR A 18 -2.46 10.91 -0.23
N VAL A 19 -1.96 10.88 1.00
CA VAL A 19 -1.96 9.73 1.88
C VAL A 19 -2.36 10.19 3.28
N LYS A 20 -3.14 9.37 3.97
CA LYS A 20 -3.78 9.76 5.22
C LYS A 20 -3.86 8.58 6.19
N LEU A 21 -3.61 8.85 7.45
CA LEU A 21 -3.95 7.97 8.56
C LEU A 21 -5.07 8.60 9.39
N SER A 22 -6.05 7.81 9.82
CA SER A 22 -7.10 8.27 10.72
C SER A 22 -7.39 7.28 11.85
N PRO A 23 -7.86 7.77 13.02
CA PRO A 23 -8.24 6.92 14.13
C PRO A 23 -9.37 5.97 13.74
N SER A 24 -9.21 4.69 14.05
CA SER A 24 -10.20 3.65 13.77
C SER A 24 -9.98 2.49 14.73
N PRO A 25 -11.03 1.76 15.15
CA PRO A 25 -10.85 0.48 15.85
C PRO A 25 -10.33 -0.63 14.93
N ASP A 26 -10.49 -0.46 13.61
CA ASP A 26 -10.08 -1.39 12.55
C ASP A 26 -8.79 -0.92 11.86
N LEU A 27 -8.07 -1.85 11.22
CA LEU A 27 -6.99 -1.58 10.27
C LEU A 27 -7.50 -1.80 8.85
N LYS A 28 -7.65 -0.71 8.10
CA LYS A 28 -8.09 -0.74 6.71
C LYS A 28 -7.07 -0.05 5.82
N TYR A 29 -6.88 -0.57 4.62
CA TYR A 29 -6.10 0.09 3.56
C TYR A 29 -7.03 0.38 2.40
N ALA A 30 -7.41 1.64 2.26
CA ALA A 30 -8.14 2.15 1.10
C ALA A 30 -7.14 2.79 0.14
N PHE A 31 -7.14 2.36 -1.13
CA PHE A 31 -6.23 2.91 -2.13
C PHE A 31 -6.99 3.18 -3.42
N THR A 32 -6.81 4.37 -3.95
CA THR A 32 -7.28 4.76 -5.27
C THR A 32 -6.09 5.03 -6.17
N ILE A 33 -6.08 4.42 -7.35
CA ILE A 33 -5.14 4.75 -8.42
C ILE A 33 -5.90 5.34 -9.60
N LYS A 34 -5.23 6.24 -10.34
CA LYS A 34 -5.75 6.82 -11.57
C LYS A 34 -4.62 6.92 -12.57
N PHE A 35 -4.61 6.03 -13.55
CA PHE A 35 -3.63 6.04 -14.63
C PHE A 35 -4.33 6.40 -15.95
N PRO A 36 -3.74 7.29 -16.77
CA PRO A 36 -4.21 7.57 -18.12
C PRO A 36 -3.84 6.42 -19.07
N HIS A 37 -4.24 5.20 -18.73
CA HIS A 37 -3.96 3.99 -19.48
C HIS A 37 -5.25 3.19 -19.64
N PRO A 38 -5.59 2.72 -20.87
CA PRO A 38 -6.89 2.11 -21.15
C PRO A 38 -7.19 0.85 -20.33
N VAL A 39 -6.15 0.12 -19.87
CA VAL A 39 -6.33 -1.08 -19.04
C VAL A 39 -6.46 -0.74 -17.55
N ILE A 40 -5.71 0.26 -17.06
CA ILE A 40 -5.63 0.53 -15.62
C ILE A 40 -6.77 1.47 -15.21
N GLN A 41 -6.92 2.60 -15.91
CA GLN A 41 -7.92 3.61 -15.65
C GLN A 41 -7.93 4.05 -14.17
N LYS A 42 -9.11 4.36 -13.63
CA LYS A 42 -9.32 4.58 -12.20
C LYS A 42 -9.69 3.25 -11.55
N GLN A 43 -8.99 2.88 -10.49
CA GLN A 43 -9.30 1.70 -9.68
C GLN A 43 -9.30 2.08 -8.20
N GLU A 44 -10.20 1.46 -7.45
CA GLU A 44 -10.35 1.64 -6.01
C GLU A 44 -10.40 0.26 -5.36
N TYR A 45 -9.67 0.08 -4.27
CA TYR A 45 -9.75 -1.13 -3.46
C TYR A 45 -9.66 -0.78 -1.99
N VAL A 46 -10.44 -1.49 -1.17
CA VAL A 46 -10.40 -1.37 0.29
C VAL A 46 -10.14 -2.75 0.87
N LEU A 47 -8.99 -2.90 1.49
CA LEU A 47 -8.63 -4.09 2.24
C LEU A 47 -8.99 -3.89 3.71
N ASN A 48 -9.81 -4.78 4.27
CA ASN A 48 -9.88 -4.97 5.72
C ASN A 48 -8.70 -5.86 6.11
N PHE A 49 -7.68 -5.30 6.77
CA PHE A 49 -6.42 -6.01 6.97
C PHE A 49 -6.57 -7.08 8.06
N THR A 50 -6.37 -8.33 7.65
CA THR A 50 -6.05 -9.48 8.51
C THR A 50 -4.92 -10.26 7.83
N LYS A 51 -4.22 -11.17 8.54
CA LYS A 51 -3.22 -12.00 7.86
C LYS A 51 -3.82 -12.89 6.78
N GLN A 52 -5.06 -13.34 6.97
CA GLN A 52 -5.77 -14.16 5.99
C GLN A 52 -6.07 -13.35 4.73
N ASN A 53 -6.72 -12.20 4.88
CA ASN A 53 -7.06 -11.33 3.76
C ASN A 53 -5.80 -10.85 3.03
N TYR A 54 -4.74 -10.51 3.76
CA TYR A 54 -3.44 -10.19 3.13
C TYR A 54 -2.95 -11.33 2.22
N LYS A 55 -2.95 -12.58 2.70
CA LYS A 55 -2.46 -13.73 1.94
C LYS A 55 -3.33 -14.04 0.71
N GLU A 56 -4.64 -13.96 0.85
CA GLU A 56 -5.59 -14.34 -0.21
C GLU A 56 -5.77 -13.23 -1.25
N GLU A 57 -5.84 -11.98 -0.80
CA GLU A 57 -6.26 -10.85 -1.61
C GLU A 57 -5.10 -9.99 -2.13
N ILE A 58 -3.98 -9.92 -1.42
CA ILE A 58 -2.93 -8.90 -1.69
C ILE A 58 -1.59 -9.52 -2.03
N ALA A 59 -1.15 -10.54 -1.28
CA ALA A 59 0.22 -11.04 -1.31
C ALA A 59 0.70 -11.52 -2.69
N ARG A 60 -0.21 -11.89 -3.60
CA ARG A 60 0.14 -12.35 -4.94
C ARG A 60 0.09 -11.24 -6.00
N ALA A 61 -0.28 -10.00 -5.67
CA ALA A 61 -0.35 -8.91 -6.63
C ALA A 61 1.06 -8.46 -7.04
N ARG A 62 1.39 -8.64 -8.33
CA ARG A 62 2.72 -8.35 -8.85
C ARG A 62 2.94 -6.86 -9.08
N THR A 63 4.21 -6.47 -9.03
CA THR A 63 4.64 -5.15 -9.50
C THR A 63 4.38 -5.00 -11.00
N PHE A 64 4.29 -3.76 -11.46
CA PHE A 64 3.98 -3.46 -12.84
C PHE A 64 4.75 -2.26 -13.39
N GLY A 65 4.94 -2.23 -14.70
CA GLY A 65 5.60 -1.12 -15.39
C GLY A 65 5.27 -1.07 -16.87
N PHE A 66 5.55 0.07 -17.51
CA PHE A 66 5.31 0.25 -18.93
C PHE A 66 6.53 -0.18 -19.76
N LEU A 67 6.30 -0.80 -20.91
CA LEU A 67 7.35 -1.34 -21.78
C LEU A 67 8.39 -0.28 -22.16
N HIS A 68 7.94 0.93 -22.50
CA HIS A 68 8.82 2.04 -22.86
C HIS A 68 9.69 2.50 -21.68
N GLU A 69 9.15 2.51 -20.45
CA GLU A 69 9.92 2.83 -19.24
C GLU A 69 10.94 1.74 -18.93
N VAL A 70 10.57 0.46 -19.06
CA VAL A 70 11.50 -0.66 -18.83
C VAL A 70 12.69 -0.60 -19.79
N GLN A 71 12.44 -0.31 -21.07
CA GLN A 71 13.50 -0.13 -22.06
C GLN A 71 14.41 1.05 -21.71
N TYR A 72 13.82 2.18 -21.31
CA TYR A 72 14.57 3.36 -20.88
C TYR A 72 15.42 3.06 -19.63
N LEU A 73 14.85 2.45 -18.59
CA LEU A 73 15.55 2.09 -17.36
C LEU A 73 16.73 1.16 -17.63
N ARG A 74 16.56 0.15 -18.49
CA ARG A 74 17.65 -0.76 -18.90
C ARG A 74 18.77 -0.01 -19.61
N SER A 75 18.46 0.98 -20.44
CA SER A 75 19.47 1.83 -21.08
C SER A 75 20.32 2.63 -20.07
N LYS A 76 19.81 2.81 -18.85
CA LYS A 76 20.49 3.46 -17.72
C LYS A 76 21.08 2.48 -16.71
N GLY A 77 21.11 1.17 -17.01
CA GLY A 77 21.61 0.15 -16.10
C GLY A 77 20.67 -0.20 -14.94
N LEU A 78 19.40 0.21 -15.01
CA LEU A 78 18.36 -0.09 -14.03
C LEU A 78 17.41 -1.18 -14.54
N ALA A 79 16.66 -1.82 -13.63
CA ALA A 79 15.68 -2.87 -13.97
C ALA A 79 16.24 -4.04 -14.83
N LEU A 80 17.54 -4.33 -14.70
CA LEU A 80 18.24 -5.35 -15.51
C LEU A 80 17.67 -6.76 -15.33
N GLY A 81 17.13 -7.07 -14.14
CA GLY A 81 16.48 -8.35 -13.85
C GLY A 81 14.97 -8.39 -14.13
N GLY A 82 14.36 -7.30 -14.60
CA GLY A 82 12.92 -7.27 -14.87
C GLY A 82 12.54 -8.19 -16.03
N SER A 83 11.51 -9.01 -15.87
CA SER A 83 10.98 -9.92 -16.89
C SER A 83 9.47 -10.07 -16.75
N LEU A 84 8.81 -10.71 -17.71
CA LEU A 84 7.38 -11.02 -17.61
C LEU A 84 7.08 -12.03 -16.48
N GLU A 85 8.08 -12.76 -15.98
CA GLU A 85 7.92 -13.71 -14.89
C GLU A 85 7.79 -13.02 -13.52
N ASN A 86 8.37 -11.84 -13.37
CA ASN A 86 8.43 -11.12 -12.08
C ASN A 86 7.68 -9.77 -12.08
N ALA A 87 7.22 -9.29 -13.22
CA ALA A 87 6.44 -8.07 -13.33
C ALA A 87 5.30 -8.18 -14.36
N VAL A 88 4.23 -7.43 -14.13
CA VAL A 88 3.21 -7.16 -15.14
C VAL A 88 3.71 -6.04 -16.04
N VAL A 89 3.88 -6.30 -17.33
CA VAL A 89 4.35 -5.30 -18.29
C VAL A 89 3.21 -4.88 -19.20
N LEU A 90 3.01 -3.58 -19.35
CA LEU A 90 2.01 -3.00 -20.23
C LEU A 90 2.67 -2.30 -21.43
N ASP A 91 2.10 -2.48 -22.63
CA ASP A 91 2.34 -1.53 -23.73
C ASP A 91 1.35 -0.36 -23.62
N GLU A 92 1.12 0.42 -24.68
CA GLU A 92 0.19 1.57 -24.64
C GLU A 92 -1.29 1.15 -24.57
N LYS A 93 -1.62 -0.13 -24.80
CA LYS A 93 -2.98 -0.61 -25.05
C LYS A 93 -3.37 -1.84 -24.23
N LYS A 94 -2.42 -2.69 -23.84
CA LYS A 94 -2.69 -4.01 -23.25
C LYS A 94 -1.60 -4.47 -22.28
N VAL A 95 -1.93 -5.51 -21.52
CA VAL A 95 -0.98 -6.33 -20.75
C VAL A 95 -0.25 -7.27 -21.69
N LEU A 96 1.06 -7.42 -21.51
CA LEU A 96 1.93 -8.26 -22.35
C LEU A 96 2.14 -9.67 -21.79
N ASN A 97 1.87 -9.88 -20.50
CA ASN A 97 1.93 -11.18 -19.84
C ASN A 97 0.93 -12.16 -20.50
N PRO A 98 1.38 -13.29 -21.09
CA PRO A 98 0.50 -14.24 -21.78
C PRO A 98 -0.59 -14.84 -20.89
N GLU A 99 -0.30 -15.03 -19.61
CA GLU A 99 -1.20 -15.52 -18.58
C GLU A 99 -2.18 -14.44 -18.07
N GLY A 100 -1.98 -13.18 -18.47
CA GLY A 100 -2.77 -12.04 -18.03
C GLY A 100 -2.50 -11.64 -16.57
N LEU A 101 -3.55 -11.11 -15.93
CA LEU A 101 -3.50 -10.67 -14.54
C LEU A 101 -3.94 -11.79 -13.60
N ARG A 102 -3.39 -11.80 -12.38
CA ARG A 102 -3.84 -12.68 -11.29
C ARG A 102 -5.17 -12.22 -10.69
N TYR A 103 -5.41 -10.91 -10.75
CA TYR A 103 -6.63 -10.25 -10.30
C TYR A 103 -7.02 -9.19 -11.33
N SER A 104 -8.31 -8.95 -11.56
CA SER A 104 -8.77 -7.89 -12.49
C SER A 104 -8.30 -6.49 -12.08
N ASP A 105 -8.07 -6.30 -10.78
CA ASP A 105 -7.63 -5.09 -10.07
C ASP A 105 -6.21 -5.27 -9.48
N GLU A 106 -5.36 -6.09 -10.10
CA GLU A 106 -4.00 -6.42 -9.61
C GLU A 106 -3.14 -5.16 -9.35
N PHE A 107 -3.30 -4.08 -10.13
CA PHE A 107 -2.52 -2.86 -10.01
C PHE A 107 -2.77 -2.11 -8.69
N VAL A 108 -4.03 -1.92 -8.31
CA VAL A 108 -4.37 -1.23 -7.04
C VAL A 108 -4.07 -2.13 -5.84
N ARG A 109 -4.24 -3.45 -5.95
CA ARG A 109 -3.82 -4.41 -4.92
C ARG A 109 -2.32 -4.37 -4.68
N HIS A 110 -1.52 -4.28 -5.74
CA HIS A 110 -0.07 -4.11 -5.60
C HIS A 110 0.28 -2.79 -4.90
N LYS A 111 -0.46 -1.70 -5.14
CA LYS A 111 -0.24 -0.45 -4.40
C LYS A 111 -0.64 -0.52 -2.92
N ILE A 112 -1.60 -1.35 -2.57
CA ILE A 112 -1.85 -1.70 -1.17
C ILE A 112 -0.71 -2.54 -0.60
N LEU A 113 -0.17 -3.50 -1.36
CA LEU A 113 1.00 -4.28 -0.95
C LEU A 113 2.21 -3.38 -0.67
N ASP A 114 2.50 -2.43 -1.56
CA ASP A 114 3.54 -1.40 -1.39
C ASP A 114 3.29 -0.59 -0.10
N ALA A 115 2.07 -0.07 0.09
CA ALA A 115 1.72 0.73 1.26
C ALA A 115 1.87 -0.04 2.58
N ILE A 116 1.45 -1.31 2.62
CA ILE A 116 1.64 -2.17 3.81
C ILE A 116 3.14 -2.31 4.12
N GLY A 117 3.97 -2.49 3.09
CA GLY A 117 5.42 -2.57 3.23
C GLY A 117 6.04 -1.27 3.75
N ASP A 118 5.67 -0.13 3.16
CA ASP A 118 6.17 1.19 3.58
C ASP A 118 5.76 1.51 5.02
N MET A 119 4.51 1.26 5.39
CA MET A 119 4.01 1.53 6.75
C MET A 119 4.63 0.60 7.79
N ALA A 120 5.06 -0.61 7.41
CA ALA A 120 5.79 -1.49 8.31
C ALA A 120 7.14 -0.89 8.76
N LEU A 121 7.70 0.09 8.02
CA LEU A 121 8.93 0.79 8.39
C LEU A 121 8.77 1.70 9.62
N ILE A 122 7.55 1.96 10.10
CA ILE A 122 7.31 2.55 11.43
C ILE A 122 7.97 1.72 12.53
N GLY A 123 8.18 0.41 12.29
CA GLY A 123 8.84 -0.50 13.23
C GLY A 123 7.89 -1.09 14.28
N MET A 124 6.59 -0.79 14.19
CA MET A 124 5.54 -1.45 14.95
C MET A 124 4.23 -1.47 14.18
N ASN A 125 3.38 -2.46 14.48
CA ASN A 125 2.03 -2.50 13.95
C ASN A 125 1.23 -1.31 14.49
N PHE A 126 0.31 -0.79 13.68
CA PHE A 126 -0.61 0.25 14.10
C PHE A 126 -2.08 -0.16 13.92
N VAL A 127 -2.98 0.54 14.58
CA VAL A 127 -4.44 0.43 14.46
C VAL A 127 -4.98 1.79 14.03
N GLY A 128 -5.65 1.80 12.88
CA GLY A 128 -6.13 3.01 12.22
C GLY A 128 -6.44 2.72 10.75
N ASN A 129 -7.11 3.64 10.07
CA ASN A 129 -7.35 3.52 8.64
C ASN A 129 -6.25 4.23 7.87
N TYR A 130 -5.67 3.54 6.91
CA TYR A 130 -4.82 4.12 5.87
C TYR A 130 -5.67 4.38 4.62
N GLU A 131 -5.56 5.58 4.07
CA GLU A 131 -6.24 5.98 2.85
C GLU A 131 -5.28 6.70 1.91
N ALA A 132 -5.28 6.35 0.62
CA ALA A 132 -4.43 7.00 -0.38
C ALA A 132 -5.15 7.27 -1.71
N MET A 133 -4.88 8.44 -2.27
CA MET A 133 -5.19 8.80 -3.66
C MET A 133 -3.88 8.99 -4.40
N ALA A 134 -3.59 8.08 -5.34
CA ALA A 134 -2.36 8.06 -6.11
C ALA A 134 -1.09 8.16 -5.22
N GLY A 135 -1.11 7.46 -4.08
CA GLY A 135 0.00 7.41 -3.13
C GLY A 135 1.30 6.87 -3.76
N SER A 136 2.43 7.24 -3.17
CA SER A 136 3.77 6.83 -3.60
C SER A 136 4.64 6.51 -2.38
N HIS A 137 5.74 5.80 -2.57
CA HIS A 137 6.69 5.51 -1.48
C HIS A 137 7.19 6.79 -0.79
N ASP A 138 7.41 7.87 -1.54
CA ASP A 138 7.81 9.16 -0.98
C ASP A 138 6.71 9.79 -0.12
N LEU A 139 5.45 9.75 -0.57
CA LEU A 139 4.31 10.21 0.23
C LEU A 139 4.14 9.37 1.50
N ASN A 140 4.27 8.04 1.42
CA ASN A 140 4.18 7.14 2.58
C ASN A 140 5.30 7.41 3.59
N HIS A 141 6.51 7.68 3.10
CA HIS A 141 7.63 8.10 3.94
C HIS A 141 7.34 9.44 4.64
N LYS A 142 6.86 10.44 3.91
CA LYS A 142 6.47 11.74 4.47
C LYS A 142 5.35 11.61 5.50
N LEU A 143 4.37 10.73 5.25
CA LEU A 143 3.30 10.42 6.21
C LEU A 143 3.85 9.82 7.50
N THR A 144 4.80 8.89 7.39
CA THR A 144 5.49 8.32 8.55
C THR A 144 6.21 9.39 9.36
N LEU A 145 6.94 10.28 8.69
CA LEU A 145 7.59 11.40 9.36
C LEU A 145 6.57 12.33 10.02
N GLU A 146 5.49 12.69 9.32
CA GLU A 146 4.44 13.57 9.86
C GLU A 146 3.74 12.97 11.08
N LEU A 147 3.42 11.68 11.03
CA LEU A 147 2.84 10.94 12.15
C LEU A 147 3.72 11.05 13.40
N LEU A 148 5.04 10.85 13.23
CA LEU A 148 6.00 10.80 14.33
C LEU A 148 6.45 12.19 14.83
N LYS A 149 6.09 13.28 14.15
CA LYS A 149 6.44 14.65 14.58
C LYS A 149 5.75 15.08 15.87
N ASP A 150 4.54 14.59 16.13
CA ASP A 150 3.74 14.94 17.32
C ASP A 150 3.28 13.69 18.05
N ALA A 151 3.67 13.56 19.31
CA ALA A 151 3.26 12.48 20.20
C ALA A 151 1.74 12.44 20.45
N GLN A 152 1.01 13.51 20.14
CA GLN A 152 -0.46 13.52 20.20
C GLN A 152 -1.12 12.78 19.03
N ASN A 153 -0.38 12.45 17.97
CA ASN A 153 -0.93 11.74 16.81
C ASN A 153 -1.15 10.27 17.07
N TYR A 154 -0.44 9.68 18.03
CA TYR A 154 -0.49 8.26 18.32
C TYR A 154 -0.29 7.93 19.79
N GLU A 155 -0.67 6.73 20.19
CA GLU A 155 -0.45 6.19 21.53
C GLU A 155 0.14 4.79 21.41
N VAL A 156 1.23 4.50 22.11
CA VAL A 156 1.82 3.15 22.13
C VAL A 156 1.31 2.41 23.35
N VAL A 157 0.56 1.34 23.12
CA VAL A 157 0.00 0.50 24.20
C VAL A 157 0.69 -0.86 24.24
N GLU A 158 0.89 -1.39 25.43
CA GLU A 158 1.36 -2.76 25.63
C GLU A 158 0.18 -3.73 25.54
N LEU A 159 0.38 -4.84 24.83
CA LEU A 159 -0.62 -5.89 24.73
C LEU A 159 -0.60 -6.76 25.99
N VAL A 160 -1.34 -6.36 27.03
CA VAL A 160 -1.32 -7.00 28.37
C VAL A 160 -2.65 -7.65 28.76
N ASP A 161 -3.78 -7.23 28.16
CA ASP A 161 -5.14 -7.65 28.54
C ASP A 161 -5.93 -8.28 27.37
N GLU A 162 -7.13 -8.83 27.65
CA GLU A 162 -7.97 -9.49 26.64
C GLU A 162 -8.36 -8.54 25.49
N LYS A 163 -8.60 -7.27 25.80
CA LYS A 163 -8.92 -6.22 24.82
C LYS A 163 -7.78 -5.98 23.84
N THR A 164 -6.56 -6.00 24.33
CA THR A 164 -5.36 -5.90 23.49
C THR A 164 -5.04 -7.20 22.74
N LYS A 165 -5.41 -8.37 23.29
CA LYS A 165 -5.35 -9.65 22.55
C LYS A 165 -6.37 -9.75 21.41
N GLU A 166 -7.54 -9.11 21.53
CA GLU A 166 -8.50 -9.00 20.42
C GLU A 166 -7.96 -8.13 19.28
N LEU A 167 -7.29 -7.02 19.60
CA LEU A 167 -6.55 -6.23 18.62
C LEU A 167 -5.45 -7.07 17.96
N GLU A 168 -4.74 -7.90 18.71
CA GLU A 168 -3.77 -8.82 18.11
C GLU A 168 -4.45 -9.85 17.19
N LYS A 169 -5.59 -10.45 17.56
CA LYS A 169 -6.32 -11.41 16.70
C LYS A 169 -6.89 -10.79 15.43
N ALA A 170 -7.31 -9.52 15.47
CA ALA A 170 -7.75 -8.81 14.26
C ALA A 170 -6.61 -8.64 13.23
N TYR A 171 -5.36 -8.58 13.70
CA TYR A 171 -4.18 -8.29 12.88
C TYR A 171 -3.12 -9.43 12.84
N ALA A 172 -3.40 -10.57 13.50
CA ALA A 172 -2.59 -11.80 13.53
C ALA A 172 -3.12 -12.86 12.57
#